data_AF-A0A1V6IEV7-F1
#
_entry.id   AF-A0A1V6IEV7-F1
#
_cell.length_a   1.000
_cell.length_b   1.000
_cell.length_c   1.000
_cell.angle_alpha   90.00
_cell.angle_beta   90.00
_cell.angle_gamma   90.00
#
_symmetry.space_group_name_H-M   'P 1'
#
loop_
_entity.id
_entity.type
_entity.pdbx_description
1 polymer ?
#
loop_
_entity_poly.entity_id
_entity_poly.type
_entity_poly.pdbx_seq_one_letter_code
_entity_poly.pdbx_strand_id
1 'polypeptide(L)'
;MKKSLILFSIIYILCFNITMTDAAEWVYYASSKSLEDKYYYDNTSIITDSEGAKRVWIKQVFSSKGRFHFMETMKHNGYNDEKRLEKISYVLNYFAIKCNEKQYNLISYYVRDSQDNNIDSGKPEPAWNPIKSGNIIEILYKKLCR
;
A
#
# COMPACT_ATOMS: atom_id res chain seq x y z
N MET A 1 22.71 -39.77 26.58
CA MET A 1 22.95 -38.31 26.72
C MET A 1 23.46 -37.63 25.44
N LYS A 2 24.53 -38.11 24.78
CA LYS A 2 25.07 -37.49 23.54
C LYS A 2 24.06 -37.32 22.39
N LYS A 3 23.19 -38.31 22.16
CA LYS A 3 22.14 -38.25 21.11
C LYS A 3 21.05 -37.21 21.38
N SER A 4 20.78 -36.90 22.65
CA SER A 4 19.78 -35.90 23.06
C SER A 4 20.32 -34.48 22.90
N LEU A 5 21.62 -34.25 23.20
CA LEU A 5 22.31 -32.99 22.95
C LEU A 5 22.38 -32.60 21.45
N ILE A 6 22.56 -33.59 20.56
CA ILE A 6 22.55 -33.37 19.11
C ILE A 6 21.16 -32.92 18.63
N LEU A 7 20.09 -33.51 19.19
CA LEU A 7 18.72 -33.15 18.83
C LEU A 7 18.39 -31.71 19.22
N PHE A 8 18.80 -31.26 20.41
CA PHE A 8 18.64 -29.87 20.84
C PHE A 8 19.40 -28.89 19.96
N SER A 9 20.60 -29.27 19.49
CA SER A 9 21.40 -28.42 18.61
C SER A 9 20.79 -28.26 17.22
N ILE A 10 20.15 -29.30 16.67
CA ILE A 10 19.45 -29.25 15.38
C ILE A 10 18.18 -28.37 15.47
N ILE A 11 17.43 -28.50 16.57
CA ILE A 11 16.24 -27.67 16.81
C ILE A 11 16.62 -26.19 16.97
N TYR A 12 17.73 -25.88 17.65
CA TYR A 12 18.21 -24.50 17.81
C TYR A 12 18.57 -23.84 16.48
N ILE A 13 19.22 -24.58 15.57
CA ILE A 13 19.56 -24.10 14.22
C ILE A 13 18.30 -23.90 13.35
N LEU A 14 17.29 -24.74 13.50
CA LEU A 14 16.00 -24.60 12.81
C LEU A 14 15.18 -23.40 13.32
N CYS A 15 15.22 -23.11 14.62
CA CYS A 15 14.54 -21.95 15.19
C CYS A 15 15.24 -20.60 14.89
N PHE A 16 16.56 -20.58 14.67
CA PHE A 16 17.30 -19.35 14.38
C PHE A 16 17.17 -18.88 12.91
N ASN A 17 16.67 -19.75 12.01
CA ASN A 17 16.39 -19.40 10.62
C ASN A 17 14.94 -18.98 10.39
N ILE A 18 14.26 -18.47 11.43
CA ILE A 18 13.06 -17.66 11.19
C ILE A 18 13.58 -16.35 10.59
N THR A 19 13.67 -16.32 9.26
CA THR A 19 13.80 -15.07 8.51
C THR A 19 12.75 -14.12 9.05
N MET A 20 13.17 -13.09 9.77
CA MET A 20 12.31 -11.96 10.09
C MET A 20 11.94 -11.35 8.74
N THR A 21 10.77 -11.74 8.23
CA THR A 21 10.12 -10.96 7.19
C THR A 21 9.81 -9.63 7.85
N ASP A 22 10.51 -8.57 7.43
CA ASP A 22 10.24 -7.22 7.93
C ASP A 22 8.75 -6.94 7.74
N ALA A 23 8.05 -6.79 8.86
CA ALA A 23 6.63 -6.45 8.83
C ALA A 23 6.49 -5.06 8.18
N ALA A 24 5.42 -4.86 7.41
CA ALA A 24 5.14 -3.57 6.80
C ALA A 24 5.10 -2.46 7.86
N GLU A 25 5.90 -1.41 7.67
CA GLU A 25 6.00 -0.28 8.57
C GLU A 25 5.19 0.90 7.99
N TRP A 26 3.90 0.93 8.31
CA TRP A 26 2.99 1.94 7.79
C TRP A 26 3.19 3.30 8.48
N VAL A 27 3.83 4.23 7.78
CA VAL A 27 4.09 5.59 8.26
C VAL A 27 3.00 6.53 7.77
N TYR A 28 2.30 7.18 8.71
CA TYR A 28 1.30 8.22 8.39
C TYR A 28 1.97 9.41 7.71
N TYR A 29 1.37 9.91 6.62
CA TYR A 29 1.91 11.10 5.94
C TYR A 29 0.88 12.18 5.63
N ALA A 30 -0.41 11.86 5.54
CA ALA A 30 -1.43 12.86 5.23
C ALA A 30 -2.86 12.41 5.57
N SER A 31 -3.75 13.38 5.66
CA SER A 31 -5.19 13.18 5.64
C SER A 31 -5.85 13.98 4.52
N SER A 32 -6.91 13.43 3.92
CA SER A 32 -7.74 14.18 2.98
C SER A 32 -8.49 15.28 3.73
N LYS A 33 -8.39 16.53 3.28
CA LYS A 33 -9.09 17.66 3.91
C LYS A 33 -10.61 17.57 3.79
N SER A 34 -11.13 16.98 2.72
CA SER A 34 -12.57 16.95 2.41
C SER A 34 -13.24 15.63 2.78
N LEU A 35 -12.50 14.52 2.64
CA LEU A 35 -13.00 13.17 2.89
C LEU A 35 -12.50 12.60 4.22
N GLU A 36 -11.50 13.20 4.86
CA GLU A 36 -10.93 12.75 6.14
C GLU A 36 -10.27 11.36 6.11
N ASP A 37 -10.05 10.80 4.92
CA ASP A 37 -9.27 9.58 4.73
C ASP A 37 -7.84 9.78 5.23
N LYS A 38 -7.26 8.72 5.80
CA LYS A 38 -5.88 8.72 6.30
C LYS A 38 -4.98 7.94 5.37
N TYR A 39 -3.82 8.51 5.07
CA TYR A 39 -2.87 7.95 4.14
C TYR A 39 -1.55 7.61 4.83
N TYR A 40 -1.06 6.41 4.52
CA TYR A 40 0.17 5.85 5.03
C TYR A 40 1.01 5.34 3.87
N TYR A 41 2.33 5.35 4.00
CA TYR A 41 3.22 4.64 3.09
C TYR A 41 3.96 3.55 3.86
N ASP A 42 4.33 2.47 3.18
CA ASP A 42 5.16 1.42 3.76
C ASP A 42 6.63 1.79 3.61
N ASN A 43 7.30 2.07 4.72
CA ASN A 43 8.70 2.51 4.71
C ASN A 43 9.65 1.38 4.31
N THR A 44 9.33 0.13 4.65
CA THR A 44 10.18 -1.03 4.35
C THR A 44 10.05 -1.48 2.90
N SER A 45 8.99 -1.07 2.20
CA SER A 45 8.78 -1.42 0.78
C SER A 45 9.47 -0.48 -0.21
N ILE A 46 10.15 0.57 0.26
CA ILE A 46 10.71 1.59 -0.63
C ILE A 46 11.93 1.03 -1.34
N ILE A 47 11.84 0.91 -2.66
CA ILE A 47 12.96 0.54 -3.52
C ILE A 47 13.11 1.55 -4.65
N THR A 48 14.32 1.69 -5.18
CA THR A 48 14.56 2.42 -6.43
C THR A 48 14.71 1.39 -7.54
N ASP A 49 13.92 1.52 -8.60
CA ASP A 49 14.01 0.61 -9.75
C ASP A 49 15.16 0.97 -10.70
N SER A 50 15.32 0.17 -11.75
CA SER A 50 16.35 0.35 -12.77
C SER A 50 16.21 1.64 -13.59
N GLU A 51 15.03 2.27 -13.59
CA GLU A 51 14.75 3.55 -14.25
C GLU A 51 14.94 4.74 -13.30
N GLY A 52 15.36 4.49 -12.06
CA GLY A 52 15.56 5.52 -11.04
C GLY A 52 14.27 6.00 -10.38
N ALA A 53 13.13 5.34 -10.61
CA ALA A 53 11.88 5.67 -9.93
C ALA A 53 11.80 4.98 -8.57
N LYS A 54 11.34 5.73 -7.55
CA LYS A 54 11.02 5.17 -6.23
C LYS A 54 9.71 4.42 -6.29
N ARG A 55 9.71 3.14 -5.94
CA ARG A 55 8.51 2.30 -5.82
C ARG A 55 8.10 2.24 -4.36
N VAL A 56 6.80 2.34 -4.08
CA VAL A 56 6.28 2.40 -2.71
C VAL A 56 4.83 1.93 -2.64
N TRP A 57 4.48 1.24 -1.56
CA TRP A 57 3.09 0.98 -1.21
C TRP A 57 2.48 2.15 -0.43
N ILE A 58 1.27 2.53 -0.82
CA ILE A 58 0.42 3.48 -0.11
C ILE A 58 -0.80 2.76 0.39
N LYS A 59 -1.20 3.00 1.64
CA LYS A 59 -2.48 2.59 2.20
C LYS A 59 -3.35 3.81 2.45
N GLN A 60 -4.53 3.84 1.85
CA GLN A 60 -5.58 4.80 2.15
C GLN A 60 -6.65 4.10 2.99
N VAL A 61 -6.75 4.49 4.26
CA VAL A 61 -7.80 4.04 5.17
C VAL A 61 -8.95 5.02 5.10
N PHE A 62 -10.12 4.52 4.70
CA PHE A 62 -11.27 5.38 4.46
C PHE A 62 -11.92 5.84 5.76
N SER A 63 -12.33 7.12 5.80
CA SER A 63 -13.32 7.57 6.77
C SER A 63 -14.71 7.06 6.38
N SER A 64 -15.73 7.26 7.21
CA SER A 64 -17.12 6.96 6.82
C SER A 64 -17.54 7.70 5.54
N LYS A 65 -17.13 8.97 5.40
CA LYS A 65 -17.44 9.81 4.23
C LYS A 65 -16.66 9.39 2.99
N GLY A 66 -15.37 9.14 3.14
CA GLY A 66 -14.52 8.68 2.04
C GLY A 66 -14.91 7.30 1.55
N ARG A 67 -15.30 6.39 2.47
CA ARG A 67 -15.80 5.06 2.12
C ARG A 67 -17.05 5.14 1.25
N PHE A 68 -18.03 5.95 1.67
CA PHE A 68 -19.25 6.16 0.88
C PHE A 68 -18.92 6.73 -0.51
N HIS A 69 -18.09 7.77 -0.58
CA HIS A 69 -17.68 8.36 -1.86
C HIS A 69 -16.96 7.36 -2.79
N PHE A 70 -16.09 6.52 -2.22
CA PHE A 70 -15.38 5.49 -2.97
C PHE A 70 -16.32 4.39 -3.47
N MET A 71 -17.27 3.94 -2.65
CA MET A 71 -18.30 2.97 -3.05
C MET A 71 -19.13 3.47 -4.23
N GLU A 72 -19.58 4.73 -4.19
CA GLU A 72 -20.34 5.33 -5.30
C GLU A 72 -19.51 5.42 -6.59
N THR A 73 -18.21 5.72 -6.46
CA THR A 73 -17.28 5.71 -7.59
C THR A 73 -17.14 4.31 -8.18
N MET A 74 -17.00 3.28 -7.35
CA MET A 74 -16.93 1.89 -7.80
C MET A 74 -18.21 1.44 -8.51
N LYS A 75 -19.39 1.79 -7.98
CA LYS A 75 -20.68 1.53 -8.64
C LYS A 75 -20.77 2.22 -10.00
N HIS A 76 -20.38 3.50 -10.07
CA HIS A 76 -20.37 4.25 -11.33
C HIS A 76 -19.44 3.61 -12.38
N ASN A 77 -18.35 2.99 -11.93
CA ASN A 77 -17.42 2.24 -12.78
C ASN A 77 -17.87 0.79 -13.08
N GLY A 78 -19.10 0.41 -12.71
CA GLY A 78 -19.71 -0.87 -13.06
C GLY A 78 -19.53 -1.99 -12.04
N TYR A 79 -19.04 -1.69 -10.83
CA TYR A 79 -18.96 -2.70 -9.76
C TYR A 79 -20.34 -2.90 -9.12
N ASN A 80 -20.89 -4.12 -9.24
CA ASN A 80 -22.30 -4.41 -8.89
C ASN A 80 -22.48 -5.29 -7.64
N ASP A 81 -21.41 -5.77 -6.99
CA ASP A 81 -21.54 -6.60 -5.78
C ASP A 81 -21.66 -5.73 -4.52
N GLU A 82 -22.89 -5.34 -4.19
CA GLU A 82 -23.20 -4.47 -3.05
C GLU A 82 -22.69 -5.03 -1.72
N LYS A 83 -22.83 -6.34 -1.50
CA LYS A 83 -22.40 -6.99 -0.25
C LYS A 83 -20.89 -6.90 -0.05
N ARG A 84 -20.11 -6.94 -1.14
CA ARG A 84 -18.66 -6.74 -1.06
C ARG A 84 -18.29 -5.26 -0.94
N LEU A 85 -19.01 -4.37 -1.61
CA LEU A 85 -18.79 -2.92 -1.47
C LEU A 85 -18.96 -2.44 -0.02
N GLU A 86 -19.97 -2.94 0.69
CA GLU A 86 -20.21 -2.58 2.09
C GLU A 86 -19.07 -2.97 3.03
N LYS A 87 -18.24 -3.95 2.64
CA LYS A 87 -17.10 -4.42 3.44
C LYS A 87 -15.82 -3.62 3.22
N ILE A 88 -15.78 -2.71 2.24
CA ILE A 88 -14.58 -1.93 1.93
C ILE A 88 -14.07 -1.20 3.18
N SER A 89 -12.79 -1.36 3.48
CA SER A 89 -12.14 -0.70 4.61
C SER A 89 -10.97 0.18 4.17
N TYR A 90 -10.17 -0.26 3.21
CA TYR A 90 -9.01 0.49 2.74
C TYR A 90 -8.63 0.09 1.31
N VAL A 91 -7.77 0.90 0.69
CA VAL A 91 -7.12 0.56 -0.59
C VAL A 91 -5.62 0.62 -0.45
N LEU A 92 -4.94 -0.39 -1.00
CA LEU A 92 -3.50 -0.38 -1.23
C LEU A 92 -3.23 0.04 -2.66
N ASN A 93 -2.30 0.96 -2.84
CA ASN A 93 -1.84 1.40 -4.15
C ASN A 93 -0.33 1.24 -4.23
N TYR A 94 0.16 0.58 -5.28
CA TYR A 94 1.58 0.48 -5.55
C TYR A 94 1.96 1.54 -6.58
N PHE A 95 2.79 2.48 -6.18
CA PHE A 95 3.19 3.61 -7.02
C PHE A 95 4.65 3.52 -7.43
N ALA A 96 4.94 4.08 -8.59
CA ALA A 96 6.27 4.53 -8.98
C ALA A 96 6.31 6.06 -8.97
N ILE A 97 7.39 6.66 -8.47
CA ILE A 97 7.58 8.10 -8.40
C ILE A 97 8.95 8.47 -8.96
N LYS A 98 8.95 9.27 -10.02
CA LYS A 98 10.18 9.85 -10.57
C LYS A 98 10.47 11.19 -9.91
N CYS A 99 11.43 11.21 -8.99
CA CYS A 99 11.72 12.38 -8.15
C CYS A 99 12.15 13.62 -8.96
N ASN A 100 12.96 13.41 -10.00
CA ASN A 100 13.50 14.49 -10.83
C ASN A 100 12.45 15.06 -11.81
N GLU A 101 11.53 14.22 -12.29
CA GLU A 101 10.50 14.60 -13.26
C GLU A 101 9.20 15.09 -12.58
N LYS A 102 9.07 14.92 -11.26
CA LYS A 102 7.86 15.20 -10.48
C LYS A 102 6.62 14.50 -11.10
N GLN A 103 6.78 13.22 -11.43
CA GLN A 103 5.75 12.37 -12.00
C GLN A 103 5.52 11.11 -11.17
N TYR A 104 4.33 10.54 -11.28
CA TYR A 104 3.96 9.28 -10.64
C TYR A 104 3.19 8.37 -11.59
N ASN A 105 3.26 7.06 -11.36
CA ASN A 105 2.49 6.05 -12.08
C ASN A 105 1.89 5.05 -11.10
N LEU A 106 0.59 4.77 -11.23
CA LEU A 106 -0.09 3.72 -10.47
C LEU A 106 0.16 2.37 -11.15
N ILE A 107 0.84 1.47 -10.47
CA ILE A 107 1.25 0.16 -11.01
C ILE A 107 0.15 -0.87 -10.76
N SER A 108 -0.38 -0.87 -9.55
CA SER A 108 -1.44 -1.79 -9.14
C SER A 108 -2.19 -1.24 -7.94
N TYR A 109 -3.40 -1.73 -7.75
CA TYR A 109 -4.19 -1.43 -6.56
C TYR A 109 -4.93 -2.67 -6.06
N TYR A 110 -5.27 -2.65 -4.77
CA TYR A 110 -6.04 -3.68 -4.09
C TYR A 110 -7.03 -3.01 -3.13
N VAL A 111 -8.33 -3.21 -3.36
CA VAL A 111 -9.39 -2.79 -2.45
C VAL A 111 -9.63 -3.93 -1.47
N ARG A 112 -9.59 -3.63 -0.17
CA ARG A 112 -9.61 -4.62 0.90
C ARG A 112 -10.70 -4.35 1.92
N ASP A 113 -11.21 -5.42 2.52
CA ASP A 113 -12.01 -5.32 3.73
C ASP A 113 -11.13 -5.22 4.98
N SER A 114 -11.75 -5.14 6.16
CA SER A 114 -11.06 -5.05 7.46
C SER A 114 -10.33 -6.33 7.88
N GLN A 115 -10.51 -7.43 7.16
CA GLN A 115 -9.89 -8.74 7.38
C GLN A 115 -8.82 -9.03 6.31
N ASP A 116 -8.41 -8.01 5.56
CA ASP A 116 -7.45 -8.07 4.45
C ASP A 116 -7.91 -8.94 3.27
N ASN A 117 -9.19 -9.30 3.18
CA ASN A 117 -9.71 -10.02 2.00
C ASN A 117 -9.77 -9.08 0.80
N ASN A 118 -9.46 -9.61 -0.38
CA ASN A 118 -9.54 -8.86 -1.62
C ASN A 118 -11.00 -8.65 -2.03
N ILE A 119 -11.41 -7.40 -2.22
CA ILE A 119 -12.72 -7.01 -2.78
C ILE A 119 -12.58 -6.77 -4.29
N ASP A 120 -11.54 -6.07 -4.68
CA ASP A 120 -11.20 -5.76 -6.05
C ASP A 120 -9.69 -5.51 -6.18
N SER A 121 -9.15 -5.67 -7.38
CA SER A 121 -7.73 -5.40 -7.65
C SER A 121 -7.50 -5.21 -9.14
N GLY A 122 -6.56 -4.36 -9.49
CA GLY A 122 -6.23 -4.12 -10.89
C GLY A 122 -4.79 -3.69 -11.10
N LYS A 123 -4.38 -3.76 -12.36
CA LYS A 123 -3.13 -3.21 -12.89
C LYS A 123 -3.52 -2.25 -14.03
N PRO A 124 -3.67 -0.96 -13.73
CA PRO A 124 -3.98 0.02 -14.76
C PRO A 124 -2.91 0.04 -15.85
N GLU A 125 -3.29 0.48 -17.05
CA GLU A 125 -2.31 0.75 -18.10
C GLU A 125 -1.27 1.76 -17.59
N PRO A 126 0.04 1.50 -17.79
CA PRO A 126 1.09 2.38 -17.30
C PRO A 126 0.92 3.81 -17.85
N ALA A 127 0.78 4.78 -16.96
CA ALA A 127 0.63 6.18 -17.31
C ALA A 127 1.36 7.08 -16.31
N TRP A 128 2.39 7.77 -16.79
CA TRP A 128 3.08 8.78 -16.00
C TRP A 128 2.26 10.06 -15.91
N ASN A 129 1.79 10.36 -14.71
CA ASN A 129 0.96 11.51 -14.40
C ASN A 129 1.77 12.57 -13.67
N PRO A 130 1.58 13.87 -13.97
CA PRO A 130 2.25 14.95 -13.25
C PRO A 130 1.76 15.04 -11.80
N ILE A 131 2.68 15.24 -10.85
CA ILE A 131 2.32 15.47 -9.45
C ILE A 131 1.93 16.94 -9.26
N LYS A 132 0.62 17.19 -9.16
CA LYS A 132 0.04 18.52 -8.99
C LYS A 132 0.26 19.06 -7.58
N SER A 133 0.54 20.36 -7.47
CA SER A 133 0.73 21.02 -6.18
C SER A 133 -0.53 20.95 -5.31
N GLY A 134 -0.35 20.72 -4.01
CA GLY A 134 -1.44 20.65 -3.03
C GLY A 134 -2.23 19.35 -3.01
N ASN A 135 -1.93 18.37 -3.87
CA ASN A 135 -2.57 17.05 -3.82
C ASN A 135 -1.87 16.13 -2.79
N ILE A 136 -2.54 15.03 -2.43
CA ILE A 136 -2.03 14.06 -1.44
C ILE A 136 -0.72 13.41 -1.90
N ILE A 137 -0.55 13.20 -3.21
CA ILE A 137 0.65 12.60 -3.80
C ILE A 137 1.86 13.54 -3.71
N GLU A 138 1.67 14.86 -3.74
CA GLU A 138 2.75 15.83 -3.54
C GLU A 138 3.31 15.74 -2.13
N ILE A 139 2.45 15.52 -1.13
CA ILE A 139 2.89 15.34 0.26
C ILE A 139 3.78 14.10 0.35
N LEU A 140 3.39 12.99 -0.29
CA LEU A 140 4.22 11.79 -0.36
C LEU A 140 5.54 12.04 -1.12
N TYR A 141 5.47 12.71 -2.28
CA TYR A 141 6.66 13.09 -3.05
C TYR A 141 7.67 13.87 -2.20
N LYS A 142 7.19 14.83 -1.39
CA LYS A 142 8.04 15.60 -0.47
C LYS A 142 8.66 14.74 0.63
N LYS A 143 8.06 13.60 0.99
CA LYS A 143 8.61 12.66 1.98
C LYS A 143 9.64 11.71 1.38
N LEU A 144 9.45 11.31 0.12
CA LEU A 144 10.30 10.28 -0.51
C LEU A 144 11.47 10.86 -1.30
N CYS A 145 11.33 12.08 -1.81
CA CYS A 145 12.27 12.70 -2.75
C CYS A 145 13.01 13.92 -2.20
N ARG A 146 12.69 14.38 -0.98
CA ARG A 146 13.30 15.54 -0.32
C ARG A 146 13.54 15.22 1.15
#